data_AF-A0A388Q8P4-F1
#
_entry.id   AF-A0A388Q8P4-F1
#
_cell.length_a   1.000
_cell.length_b   1.000
_cell.length_c   1.000
_cell.angle_alpha   90.00
_cell.angle_beta   90.00
_cell.angle_gamma   90.00
#
_symmetry.space_group_name_H-M   'P 1'
#
loop_
_entity.id
_entity.type
_entity.pdbx_description
1 polymer ?
#
loop_
_entity_poly.entity_id
_entity_poly.type
_entity_poly.pdbx_seq_one_letter_code
_entity_poly.pdbx_strand_id
1 'polypeptide(L)'
;MTTLRSTIASGIGLDPVDFLAAVQTGAHRAEVQADLDEARALGISGVPAMIFGERFLVSGAQPVDVLRRAADECIAQGYASAD
;
A
#
# COMPACT_ATOMS: atom_id res chain seq x y z
N MET A 1 13.89 17.40 7.08
CA MET A 1 13.18 16.35 6.31
C MET A 1 14.15 15.45 5.51
N THR A 2 15.16 16.00 4.84
CA THR A 2 16.14 15.24 4.02
C THR A 2 16.95 14.23 4.83
N THR A 3 17.44 14.59 6.01
CA THR A 3 18.25 13.71 6.87
C THR A 3 17.50 12.43 7.27
N LEU A 4 16.22 12.54 7.65
CA LEU A 4 15.39 11.38 8.00
C LEU A 4 15.26 10.40 6.83
N ARG A 5 15.00 10.93 5.63
CA ARG A 5 14.85 10.14 4.40
C ARG A 5 16.13 9.37 4.06
N SER A 6 17.28 10.04 4.10
CA SER A 6 18.57 9.40 3.84
C SER A 6 18.91 8.33 4.88
N THR A 7 18.63 8.58 6.17
CA THR A 7 18.85 7.57 7.23
C THR A 7 18.01 6.32 7.02
N ILE A 8 16.73 6.48 6.65
CA ILE A 8 15.86 5.34 6.34
C ILE A 8 16.37 4.58 5.11
N ALA A 9 16.73 5.30 4.04
CA ALA A 9 17.27 4.71 2.81
C ALA A 9 18.53 3.89 3.09
N SER A 10 19.53 4.46 3.79
CA SER A 10 20.73 3.71 4.19
C SER A 10 20.41 2.51 5.10
N GLY A 11 19.45 2.67 6.02
CA GLY A 11 19.05 1.61 6.95
C GLY A 11 18.49 0.35 6.27
N ILE A 12 18.00 0.48 5.02
CA ILE A 12 17.53 -0.63 4.19
C ILE A 12 18.49 -0.96 3.03
N GLY A 13 19.71 -0.40 3.03
CA GLY A 13 20.75 -0.70 2.04
C GLY A 13 20.68 0.07 0.73
N LEU A 14 19.86 1.12 0.63
CA LEU A 14 19.82 1.99 -0.55
C LEU A 14 20.92 3.07 -0.50
N ASP A 15 21.40 3.46 -1.68
CA ASP A 15 22.28 4.63 -1.82
C ASP A 15 21.49 5.93 -1.53
N PRO A 16 21.92 6.76 -0.56
CA PRO A 16 21.19 7.97 -0.19
C PRO A 16 21.17 9.06 -1.26
N VAL A 17 22.20 9.13 -2.09
CA VAL A 17 22.31 10.15 -3.14
C VAL A 17 21.31 9.82 -4.24
N ASP A 18 21.31 8.57 -4.71
CA ASP A 18 20.39 8.11 -5.75
C ASP A 18 18.93 8.17 -5.27
N PHE A 19 18.67 7.75 -4.03
CA PHE A 19 17.35 7.84 -3.42
C PHE A 19 16.84 9.29 -3.37
N LEU A 20 17.67 10.23 -2.91
CA LEU A 20 17.27 11.63 -2.83
C LEU A 20 17.04 12.23 -4.22
N ALA A 21 17.85 11.87 -5.21
CA ALA A 21 17.66 12.29 -6.59
C ALA A 21 16.30 11.82 -7.12
N ALA A 22 15.94 10.55 -6.94
CA ALA A 22 14.64 10.01 -7.37
C ALA A 22 13.45 10.71 -6.70
N VAL A 23 13.56 11.04 -5.40
CA VAL A 23 12.52 11.77 -4.67
C VAL A 23 12.42 13.23 -5.16
N GLN A 24 13.54 13.89 -5.45
CA GLN A 24 13.57 15.28 -5.89
C GLN A 24 13.05 15.45 -7.31
N THR A 25 13.40 14.55 -8.22
CA THR A 25 12.90 14.55 -9.60
C THR A 25 11.45 14.06 -9.68
N GLY A 26 10.97 13.38 -8.64
CA GLY A 26 9.65 12.78 -8.63
C GLY A 26 9.56 11.60 -9.59
N ALA A 27 10.63 10.81 -9.70
CA ALA A 27 10.75 9.70 -10.65
C ALA A 27 9.54 8.74 -10.63
N HIS A 28 8.94 8.52 -9.47
CA HIS A 28 7.78 7.64 -9.26
C HIS A 28 6.45 8.37 -9.07
N ARG A 29 6.39 9.69 -9.33
CA ARG A 29 5.18 10.48 -9.07
C ARG A 29 3.98 10.01 -9.89
N ALA A 30 4.21 9.57 -11.12
CA ALA A 30 3.15 9.08 -12.00
C ALA A 30 2.54 7.78 -11.47
N GLU A 31 3.38 6.83 -11.05
CA GLU A 31 2.96 5.56 -10.44
C GLU A 31 2.16 5.80 -9.16
N VAL A 32 2.69 6.63 -8.23
CA VAL A 32 1.99 7.00 -7.00
C VAL A 32 0.63 7.66 -7.29
N GLN A 33 0.54 8.48 -8.34
CA GLN A 33 -0.73 9.12 -8.71
C GLN A 33 -1.73 8.10 -9.27
N ALA A 34 -1.27 7.13 -10.08
CA ALA A 34 -2.11 6.06 -10.61
C ALA A 34 -2.73 5.22 -9.48
N ASP A 35 -1.92 4.82 -8.48
CA ASP A 35 -2.41 4.06 -7.32
C ASP A 35 -3.46 4.84 -6.53
N LEU A 36 -3.27 6.15 -6.36
CA LEU A 36 -4.24 7.02 -5.67
C LEU A 36 -5.54 7.16 -6.46
N ASP A 37 -5.48 7.21 -7.78
CA ASP A 37 -6.66 7.33 -8.64
C ASP A 37 -7.45 6.01 -8.68
N GLU A 38 -6.76 4.87 -8.70
CA GLU A 38 -7.37 3.55 -8.54
C GLU A 38 -8.09 3.43 -7.19
N ALA A 39 -7.41 3.76 -6.08
CA ALA A 39 -8.02 3.74 -4.76
C ALA A 39 -9.29 4.62 -4.68
N ARG A 40 -9.26 5.81 -5.27
CA ARG A 40 -10.44 6.70 -5.33
C ARG A 40 -11.57 6.10 -6.17
N ALA A 41 -11.26 5.47 -7.29
CA ALA A 41 -12.25 4.79 -8.12
C ALA A 41 -12.94 3.64 -7.38
N LEU A 42 -12.21 2.98 -6.47
CA LEU A 42 -12.74 1.96 -5.54
C LEU A 42 -13.49 2.56 -4.33
N GLY A 43 -13.64 3.88 -4.25
CA GLY A 43 -14.33 4.57 -3.15
C GLY A 43 -13.51 4.68 -1.86
N ILE A 44 -12.20 4.39 -1.89
CA ILE A 44 -11.32 4.51 -0.73
C ILE A 44 -11.01 5.99 -0.51
N SER A 45 -11.43 6.51 0.64
CA SER A 45 -11.24 7.91 1.06
C SER A 45 -10.32 8.08 2.27
N GLY A 46 -9.85 6.97 2.85
CA GLY A 46 -8.98 6.98 4.03
C GLY A 46 -8.17 5.69 4.16
N VAL A 47 -7.06 5.78 4.89
CA VAL A 47 -6.10 4.69 5.10
C VAL A 47 -5.89 4.41 6.60
N PRO A 48 -5.56 3.17 7.00
CA PRO A 48 -5.36 2.00 6.13
C PRO A 48 -6.67 1.42 5.59
N ALA A 49 -6.61 0.87 4.39
CA ALA A 49 -7.70 0.14 3.73
C ALA A 49 -7.09 -1.11 3.09
N MET A 50 -7.73 -2.27 3.28
CA MET A 50 -7.26 -3.57 2.81
C MET A 50 -8.34 -4.23 1.98
N ILE A 51 -7.99 -4.72 0.79
CA ILE A 51 -8.90 -5.44 -0.10
C ILE A 51 -8.49 -6.91 -0.10
N PHE A 52 -9.44 -7.80 0.18
CA PHE A 52 -9.25 -9.26 0.09
C PHE A 52 -9.98 -9.80 -1.13
N GLY A 53 -9.25 -10.52 -1.99
CA GLY A 53 -9.79 -11.18 -3.19
C GLY A 53 -10.54 -10.25 -4.13
N GLU A 54 -10.16 -8.97 -4.21
CA GLU A 54 -10.85 -7.94 -5.02
C GLU A 54 -12.35 -7.78 -4.72
N ARG A 55 -12.82 -8.24 -3.55
CA ARG A 55 -14.25 -8.28 -3.21
C ARG A 55 -14.55 -7.72 -1.82
N PHE A 56 -13.67 -7.94 -0.85
CA PHE A 56 -13.90 -7.49 0.53
C PHE A 56 -13.00 -6.32 0.87
N LEU A 57 -13.58 -5.13 0.99
CA LEU A 57 -12.90 -3.96 1.52
C LEU A 57 -13.04 -3.92 3.05
N VAL A 58 -11.91 -3.98 3.74
CA VAL A 58 -11.79 -3.71 5.18
C VAL A 58 -11.19 -2.33 5.35
N SER A 59 -11.97 -1.40 5.90
CA SER A 59 -11.54 -0.02 6.13
C SER A 59 -11.09 0.21 7.57
N GLY A 60 -9.98 0.94 7.73
CA GLY A 60 -9.38 1.32 8.99
C GLY A 60 -8.40 0.28 9.53
N ALA A 61 -7.66 0.68 10.58
CA ALA A 61 -6.75 -0.19 11.30
C ALA A 61 -7.57 -1.15 12.18
N GLN A 62 -8.06 -2.23 11.56
CA GLN A 62 -8.91 -3.21 12.24
C GLN A 62 -8.09 -4.21 13.06
N PRO A 63 -8.69 -4.77 14.12
CA PRO A 63 -8.12 -5.91 14.85
C PRO A 63 -7.79 -7.11 13.95
N VAL A 64 -6.78 -7.89 14.34
CA VAL A 64 -6.28 -9.03 13.55
C VAL A 64 -7.35 -10.10 13.32
N ASP A 65 -8.27 -10.29 14.25
CA ASP A 65 -9.39 -11.22 14.14
C ASP A 65 -10.39 -10.82 13.06
N VAL A 66 -10.60 -9.51 12.85
CA VAL A 66 -11.43 -8.98 11.75
C VAL A 66 -10.76 -9.27 10.41
N LEU A 67 -9.45 -9.03 10.31
CA LEU A 67 -8.68 -9.31 9.09
C LEU A 67 -8.67 -10.80 8.76
N ARG A 68 -8.46 -11.65 9.77
CA ARG A 68 -8.51 -13.10 9.62
C ARG A 68 -9.87 -13.56 9.13
N ARG A 69 -10.96 -13.04 9.71
CA ARG A 69 -12.31 -13.38 9.26
C ARG A 69 -12.57 -12.98 7.81
N ALA A 70 -12.11 -11.80 7.39
CA ALA A 70 -12.23 -11.35 5.99
C ALA A 70 -11.45 -12.28 5.04
N ALA A 71 -10.24 -12.70 5.42
CA ALA A 71 -9.45 -13.65 4.65
C ALA A 71 -10.10 -15.05 4.60
N ASP A 72 -10.57 -15.56 5.73
CA ASP A 72 -11.25 -16.86 5.82
C ASP A 72 -12.51 -16.88 4.92
N GLU A 73 -13.31 -15.80 4.94
CA GLU A 73 -14.48 -15.64 4.08
C GLU A 73 -14.10 -15.57 2.58
N CYS A 74 -13.03 -14.82 2.26
CA CYS A 74 -12.49 -14.73 0.92
C CYS A 74 -12.08 -16.10 0.36
N ILE A 75 -11.42 -16.92 1.17
CA ILE A 75 -11.03 -18.28 0.80
C ILE A 75 -12.27 -19.17 0.65
N ALA A 76 -13.22 -19.11 1.59
CA ALA A 76 -14.44 -19.93 1.57
C ALA A 76 -15.30 -19.66 0.32
N GLN A 77 -15.33 -18.41 -0.16
CA GLN A 77 -16.06 -18.02 -1.37
C GLN A 77 -15.27 -18.27 -2.68
N GLY A 78 -14.06 -18.83 -2.59
CA GLY A 78 -13.23 -19.12 -3.75
C GLY A 78 -12.63 -17.89 -4.41
N TYR A 79 -12.55 -16.76 -3.69
CA TYR A 79 -11.93 -15.52 -4.15
C TYR A 79 -10.46 -15.40 -3.73
N ALA A 80 -9.85 -16.49 -3.24
CA ALA A 80 -8.42 -16.54 -3.05
C ALA A 80 -7.74 -16.25 -4.39
N SER A 81 -6.99 -15.14 -4.47
CA SER A 81 -6.21 -14.79 -5.66
C SER A 81 -5.23 -15.92 -5.95
N ALA A 82 -5.38 -16.54 -7.12
CA ALA A 82 -4.56 -17.68 -7.57
C ALA A 82 -3.42 -17.23 -8.50
N ASP A 83 -2.96 -15.99 -8.35
CA ASP A 83 -1.84 -15.42 -9.08
C ASP A 83 -0.61 -15.27 -8.18
#